data_AF-A0A3D2ES62-F1
#
_entry.id   AF-A0A3D2ES62-F1
#
_cell.length_a   1.000
_cell.length_b   1.000
_cell.length_c   1.000
_cell.angle_alpha   90.00
_cell.angle_beta   90.00
_cell.angle_gamma   90.00
#
_symmetry.space_group_name_H-M   'P 1'
#
loop_
_entity.id
_entity.type
_entity.pdbx_description
1 polymer ?
#
loop_
_entity_poly.entity_id
_entity_poly.type
_entity_poly.pdbx_seq_one_letter_code
_entity_poly.pdbx_strand_id
1 'polypeptide(L)'
;PQDIQAQAHDFPAAFFETKVWRVPRQRADEAQIAAAAAALKTAQRPLIIAGGGTLYSGAEGLLNDFAARRGIPVAETTAGKTSVLDSHEHGIGLTGPTGSSAGNALAQDADVVLLLGT
;
A
#
# COMPACT_ATOMS: atom_id res chain seq x y z
N PRO A 1 -23.76 3.95 -1.38
CA PRO A 1 -23.78 4.42 -2.79
C PRO A 1 -22.38 4.86 -3.21
N GLN A 2 -21.70 4.00 -3.98
CA GLN A 2 -20.40 4.31 -4.55
C GLN A 2 -20.65 4.94 -5.92
N ASP A 3 -20.56 6.26 -5.93
CA ASP A 3 -20.61 7.18 -7.07
C ASP A 3 -21.97 7.37 -7.80
N ILE A 4 -22.47 8.61 -7.79
CA ILE A 4 -23.57 9.11 -8.64
C ILE A 4 -23.21 10.51 -9.15
N GLN A 5 -22.17 10.60 -9.97
CA GLN A 5 -21.96 11.77 -10.82
C GLN A 5 -22.95 11.74 -12.00
N ALA A 6 -24.20 12.15 -11.74
CA ALA A 6 -25.28 12.17 -12.73
C ALA A 6 -25.38 13.48 -13.53
N GLN A 7 -24.47 14.44 -13.30
CA GLN A 7 -24.53 15.79 -13.88
C GLN A 7 -23.29 16.10 -14.71
N ALA A 8 -23.50 16.70 -15.88
CA ALA A 8 -22.43 17.25 -16.71
C ALA A 8 -21.98 18.62 -16.19
N HIS A 9 -20.69 18.92 -16.32
CA HIS A 9 -20.11 20.20 -15.95
C HIS A 9 -19.12 20.65 -17.04
N ASP A 10 -19.16 21.93 -17.40
CA ASP A 10 -18.23 22.53 -18.36
C ASP A 10 -16.90 22.84 -17.68
N PHE A 11 -16.02 21.83 -17.64
CA PHE A 11 -14.68 21.98 -17.10
C PHE A 11 -13.80 22.87 -18.01
N PRO A 12 -12.95 23.74 -17.43
CA PRO A 12 -12.01 24.54 -18.22
C PRO A 12 -11.11 23.66 -19.09
N ALA A 13 -10.94 24.00 -20.37
CA ALA A 13 -10.08 23.25 -21.30
C ALA A 13 -8.63 23.09 -20.78
N ALA A 14 -8.14 24.08 -20.02
CA ALA A 14 -6.83 24.06 -19.37
C ALA A 14 -6.61 22.88 -18.41
N PHE A 15 -7.67 22.23 -17.91
CA PHE A 15 -7.54 21.04 -17.05
C PHE A 15 -7.10 19.80 -17.82
N PHE A 16 -7.31 19.78 -19.14
CA PHE A 16 -6.98 18.65 -20.01
C PHE A 16 -5.66 18.87 -20.77
N GLU A 17 -5.02 20.02 -20.60
CA GLU A 17 -3.69 20.27 -21.17
C GLU A 17 -2.64 19.36 -20.53
N THR A 18 -1.74 18.82 -21.36
CA THR A 18 -0.66 17.96 -20.87
C THR A 18 0.27 18.76 -19.96
N LYS A 19 0.40 18.30 -18.72
CA LYS A 19 1.26 18.95 -17.73
C LYS A 19 2.16 17.94 -17.04
N VAL A 20 3.45 18.29 -16.95
CA VAL A 20 4.41 17.54 -16.14
C VAL A 20 4.33 18.05 -14.71
N TRP A 21 3.89 17.18 -13.81
CA TRP A 21 3.85 17.46 -12.38
C TRP A 21 5.15 17.01 -11.72
N ARG A 22 5.84 17.93 -11.03
CA ARG A 22 6.97 17.58 -10.18
C ARG A 22 6.44 17.26 -8.80
N VAL A 23 6.46 15.99 -8.43
CA VAL A 23 6.04 15.53 -7.10
C VAL A 23 7.27 15.46 -6.21
N PRO A 24 7.39 16.30 -5.16
CA PRO A 24 8.51 16.22 -4.23
C PRO A 24 8.43 14.91 -3.42
N ARG A 25 9.57 14.27 -3.18
CA ARG A 25 9.68 13.11 -2.28
C ARG A 25 10.39 13.56 -1.00
N GLN A 26 9.64 13.74 0.08
CA GLN A 26 10.22 14.07 1.37
C GLN A 26 10.92 12.84 1.96
N ARG A 27 12.07 13.05 2.60
CA ARG A 27 12.72 11.98 3.35
C ARG A 27 11.90 11.69 4.60
N ALA A 28 11.75 10.41 4.90
CA ALA A 28 11.17 9.98 6.16
C ALA A 28 12.10 10.32 7.33
N ASP A 29 11.51 10.56 8.50
CA ASP A 29 12.21 10.79 9.74
C ASP A 29 12.93 9.51 10.20
N GLU A 30 14.23 9.61 10.47
CA GLU A 30 15.07 8.46 10.83
C GLU A 30 14.68 7.83 12.19
N ALA A 31 14.23 8.65 13.15
CA ALA A 31 13.77 8.15 14.44
C ALA A 31 12.44 7.41 14.32
N GLN A 32 11.53 7.88 13.45
CA GLN A 32 10.29 7.17 13.16
C GLN A 32 10.53 5.85 12.45
N ILE A 33 11.47 5.80 11.50
CA ILE A 33 11.88 4.55 10.85
C ILE A 33 12.44 3.57 11.90
N ALA A 34 13.31 4.04 12.79
CA ALA A 34 13.91 3.21 13.82
C ALA A 34 12.84 2.63 14.78
N ALA A 35 11.85 3.44 15.18
CA ALA A 35 10.74 2.99 16.01
C ALA A 35 9.87 1.94 15.30
N ALA A 36 9.51 2.16 14.04
CA ALA A 36 8.75 1.19 13.25
C ALA A 36 9.51 -0.14 13.08
N ALA A 37 10.82 -0.06 12.80
CA ALA A 37 11.67 -1.25 12.70
C ALA A 37 11.80 -1.99 14.04
N ALA A 38 11.82 -1.29 15.18
CA ALA A 38 11.85 -1.90 16.50
C ALA A 38 10.54 -2.65 16.80
N ALA A 39 9.38 -2.03 16.52
CA ALA A 39 8.08 -2.67 16.70
C ALA A 39 7.94 -3.91 15.80
N LEU A 40 8.36 -3.82 14.54
CA LEU A 40 8.28 -4.93 13.60
C LEU A 40 9.18 -6.12 14.01
N LYS A 41 10.34 -5.85 14.64
CA LYS A 41 11.24 -6.91 15.14
C LYS A 41 10.65 -7.74 16.28
N THR A 42 9.74 -7.17 17.06
CA THR A 42 9.10 -7.86 18.19
C THR A 42 7.78 -8.53 17.82
N ALA A 43 7.29 -8.31 16.60
CA ALA A 43 6.04 -8.86 16.11
C ALA A 43 6.13 -10.38 15.89
N GLN A 44 5.13 -11.10 16.37
CA GLN A 44 4.96 -12.53 16.15
C GLN A 44 4.07 -12.81 14.93
N ARG A 45 3.15 -11.89 14.62
CA ARG A 45 2.23 -11.98 13.49
C ARG A 45 2.25 -10.67 12.70
N PRO A 46 3.42 -10.28 12.14
CA PRO A 46 3.52 -9.04 11.38
C PRO A 46 2.72 -9.13 10.08
N LEU A 47 2.15 -8.01 9.67
CA LEU A 47 1.53 -7.86 8.36
C LEU A 47 1.99 -6.55 7.72
N ILE A 48 2.28 -6.57 6.41
CA ILE A 48 2.45 -5.36 5.61
C ILE A 48 1.17 -5.12 4.81
N ILE A 49 0.70 -3.87 4.76
CA ILE A 49 -0.37 -3.46 3.84
C ILE A 49 0.19 -2.39 2.89
N ALA A 50 0.26 -2.73 1.61
CA ALA A 50 0.75 -1.87 0.54
C ALA A 50 -0.39 -1.09 -0.12
N GLY A 51 -0.29 0.24 -0.11
CA GLY A 51 -1.17 1.15 -0.85
C GLY A 51 -0.56 1.67 -2.14
N GLY A 52 -1.31 2.52 -2.86
CA GLY A 52 -0.92 3.04 -4.18
C GLY A 52 0.37 3.85 -4.20
N GLY A 53 0.76 4.45 -3.07
CA GLY A 53 2.05 5.10 -2.88
C GLY A 53 3.25 4.17 -3.07
N THR A 54 3.08 2.86 -2.87
CA THR A 54 4.12 1.86 -3.20
C THR A 54 4.37 1.84 -4.72
N LEU A 55 3.31 1.81 -5.53
CA LEU A 55 3.39 1.90 -6.99
C LEU A 55 3.95 3.25 -7.43
N TYR A 56 3.41 4.35 -6.91
CA TYR A 56 3.85 5.70 -7.29
C TYR A 56 5.31 5.98 -6.90
N SER A 57 5.83 5.25 -5.91
CA SER A 57 7.23 5.33 -5.50
C SER A 57 8.17 4.43 -6.31
N GLY A 58 7.65 3.45 -7.05
CA GLY A 58 8.44 2.43 -7.74
C GLY A 58 9.12 1.46 -6.77
N ALA A 59 8.49 1.20 -5.62
CA ALA A 59 9.07 0.44 -4.51
C ALA A 59 8.66 -1.05 -4.50
N GLU A 60 7.94 -1.53 -5.51
CA GLU A 60 7.37 -2.88 -5.59
C GLU A 60 8.46 -3.95 -5.40
N GLY A 61 9.57 -3.85 -6.13
CA GLY A 61 10.68 -4.80 -6.03
C GLY A 61 11.33 -4.82 -4.64
N LEU A 62 11.57 -3.63 -4.07
CA LEU A 62 12.16 -3.50 -2.74
C LEU A 62 11.24 -4.05 -1.65
N LEU A 63 9.94 -3.80 -1.76
CA LEU A 63 8.93 -4.32 -0.86
C LEU A 63 8.87 -5.85 -0.92
N ASN A 64 8.76 -6.41 -2.13
CA ASN A 64 8.68 -7.85 -2.34
C ASN A 64 9.93 -8.56 -1.78
N ASP A 65 11.12 -8.05 -2.09
CA ASP A 65 12.37 -8.61 -1.55
C ASP A 65 12.47 -8.48 -0.02
N PHE A 66 11.96 -7.38 0.56
CA PHE A 66 11.94 -7.20 2.00
C PHE A 66 11.00 -8.20 2.68
N ALA A 67 9.79 -8.34 2.17
CA ALA A 67 8.78 -9.28 2.64
C ALA A 67 9.30 -10.72 2.55
N ALA A 68 9.85 -11.11 1.39
CA ALA A 68 10.40 -12.45 1.17
C ALA A 68 11.56 -12.78 2.12
N ARG A 69 12.51 -11.86 2.29
CA ARG A 69 13.66 -12.08 3.19
C ARG A 69 13.27 -12.22 4.67
N ARG A 70 12.09 -11.72 5.05
CA ARG A 70 11.62 -11.71 6.43
C ARG A 70 10.43 -12.64 6.66
N GLY A 71 9.90 -13.28 5.62
CA GLY A 71 8.71 -14.11 5.68
C GLY A 71 7.47 -13.34 6.14
N ILE A 72 7.38 -12.04 5.83
CA ILE A 72 6.26 -11.20 6.28
C ILE A 72 5.17 -11.20 5.19
N PRO A 73 3.92 -11.58 5.49
CA PRO A 73 2.83 -11.51 4.54
C PRO A 73 2.55 -10.06 4.11
N VAL A 74 2.11 -9.91 2.86
CA VAL A 74 1.79 -8.60 2.25
C VAL A 74 0.37 -8.64 1.70
N ALA A 75 -0.47 -7.78 2.27
CA ALA A 75 -1.77 -7.41 1.72
C ALA A 75 -1.67 -6.11 0.92
N GLU A 76 -2.66 -5.88 0.07
CA GLU A 76 -2.77 -4.66 -0.73
C GLU A 76 -4.06 -3.90 -0.38
N THR A 77 -4.06 -2.58 -0.50
CA THR A 77 -5.31 -1.80 -0.58
C THR A 77 -5.84 -1.83 -2.01
N THR A 78 -7.09 -1.41 -2.22
CA THR A 78 -7.64 -1.29 -3.59
C THR A 78 -6.77 -0.41 -4.48
N ALA A 79 -6.22 0.69 -3.95
CA ALA A 79 -5.33 1.59 -4.67
C ALA A 79 -3.90 1.03 -4.82
N GLY A 80 -3.50 0.13 -3.93
CA GLY A 80 -2.21 -0.56 -3.98
C GLY A 80 -2.20 -1.83 -4.81
N LYS A 81 -3.35 -2.27 -5.35
CA LYS A 81 -3.44 -3.48 -6.18
C LYS A 81 -2.37 -3.43 -7.27
N THR A 82 -1.60 -4.51 -7.44
CA THR A 82 -0.42 -4.67 -8.32
C THR A 82 0.93 -4.27 -7.71
N SER A 83 0.96 -3.80 -6.45
CA SER A 83 2.21 -3.56 -5.71
C SER A 83 2.94 -4.87 -5.39
N VAL A 84 2.19 -5.96 -5.24
CA VAL A 84 2.69 -7.32 -5.04
C VAL A 84 2.45 -8.11 -6.32
N LEU A 85 3.48 -8.76 -6.85
CA LEU A 85 3.33 -9.64 -8.01
C LEU A 85 2.47 -10.83 -7.60
N ASP A 86 1.52 -11.21 -8.44
CA ASP A 86 0.54 -12.30 -8.17
C ASP A 86 1.22 -13.67 -7.90
N SER A 87 2.48 -13.82 -8.32
CA SER A 87 3.33 -15.00 -8.07
C SER A 87 4.14 -14.94 -6.77
N HIS A 88 3.99 -13.89 -5.97
CA HIS A 88 4.76 -13.73 -4.74
C HIS A 88 4.15 -14.59 -3.63
N GLU A 89 4.94 -15.50 -3.06
CA GLU A 89 4.51 -16.50 -2.07
C GLU A 89 3.89 -15.88 -0.80
N HIS A 90 4.19 -14.60 -0.55
CA HIS A 90 3.69 -13.84 0.60
C HIS A 90 2.51 -12.90 0.27
N GLY A 91 2.02 -12.87 -0.96
CA GLY A 91 0.85 -12.08 -1.35
C GLY A 91 -0.44 -12.71 -0.85
N ILE A 92 -1.18 -12.01 0.00
CA ILE A 92 -2.43 -12.52 0.62
C ILE A 92 -3.70 -11.88 0.06
N GLY A 93 -3.55 -11.02 -0.95
CA GLY A 93 -4.65 -10.32 -1.63
C GLY A 93 -5.05 -9.00 -0.97
N LEU A 94 -6.25 -8.53 -1.31
CA LEU A 94 -6.73 -7.20 -0.93
C LEU A 94 -7.23 -7.16 0.53
N THR A 95 -7.12 -5.98 1.15
CA THR A 95 -7.69 -5.61 2.45
C THR A 95 -8.64 -4.42 2.33
N GLY A 96 -9.57 -4.29 3.28
CA GLY A 96 -10.56 -3.21 3.35
C GLY A 96 -11.98 -3.65 2.98
N PRO A 97 -12.91 -2.70 2.73
CA PRO A 97 -14.32 -3.00 2.48
C PRO A 97 -14.58 -3.90 1.27
N THR A 98 -13.67 -3.88 0.29
CA THR A 98 -13.67 -4.73 -0.91
C THR A 98 -12.54 -5.76 -0.87
N GLY A 99 -11.96 -5.98 0.30
CA GLY A 99 -10.85 -6.91 0.54
C GLY A 99 -11.28 -8.38 0.52
N SER A 100 -10.29 -9.26 0.44
CA SER A 100 -10.48 -10.70 0.57
C SER A 100 -10.71 -11.11 2.03
N SER A 101 -11.38 -12.25 2.23
CA SER A 101 -11.56 -12.82 3.58
C SER A 101 -10.22 -13.13 4.25
N ALA A 102 -9.25 -13.66 3.49
CA ALA A 102 -7.90 -13.96 3.98
C ALA A 102 -7.14 -12.69 4.38
N GLY A 103 -7.14 -11.66 3.52
CA GLY A 103 -6.50 -10.37 3.81
C GLY A 103 -7.07 -9.71 5.05
N ASN A 104 -8.40 -9.65 5.17
CA ASN A 104 -9.05 -9.06 6.34
C ASN A 104 -8.85 -9.88 7.63
N ALA A 105 -8.88 -11.21 7.56
CA ALA A 105 -8.61 -12.07 8.71
C ALA A 105 -7.18 -11.91 9.22
N LEU A 106 -6.19 -11.93 8.32
CA LEU A 106 -4.79 -11.70 8.70
C LEU A 106 -4.56 -10.29 9.25
N ALA A 107 -5.26 -9.28 8.74
CA ALA A 107 -5.21 -7.93 9.30
C ALA A 107 -5.81 -7.85 10.72
N GLN A 108 -6.87 -8.63 11.00
CA GLN A 108 -7.45 -8.71 12.34
C GLN A 108 -6.55 -9.47 13.31
N ASP A 109 -5.85 -10.49 12.83
CA ASP A 109 -4.95 -11.32 13.65
C ASP A 109 -3.55 -10.71 13.83
N ALA A 110 -3.16 -9.72 13.03
CA ALA A 110 -1.84 -9.11 13.12
C ALA A 110 -1.63 -8.41 14.47
N ASP A 111 -0.46 -8.61 15.07
CA ASP A 111 -0.05 -7.88 16.27
C ASP A 111 0.68 -6.56 15.95
N VAL A 112 1.30 -6.50 14.77
CA VAL A 112 1.85 -5.26 14.19
C VAL A 112 1.48 -5.21 12.71
N VAL A 113 0.91 -4.08 12.29
CA VAL A 113 0.62 -3.78 10.88
C VAL A 113 1.52 -2.62 10.42
N LEU A 114 2.32 -2.87 9.39
CA LEU A 114 3.11 -1.84 8.71
C LEU A 114 2.37 -1.37 7.46
N LEU A 115 1.86 -0.14 7.51
CA LEU A 115 1.20 0.51 6.38
C LEU A 115 2.25 1.21 5.49
N LEU A 116 2.25 0.91 4.19
CA LEU A 116 3.21 1.49 3.24
C LEU A 116 2.48 2.13 2.06
N GLY A 117 2.68 3.44 1.88
CA GLY A 117 2.16 4.16 0.72
C GLY A 117 0.62 4.17 0.63
N THR A 118 -0.09 4.26 1.76
CA THR A 118 -1.55 4.32 1.81
C THR A 118 -2.05 5.56 2.53
#